data_AF-A0A2H0CCW5-F1
#
_entry.id   AF-A0A2H0CCW5-F1
#
_cell.length_a   1.000
_cell.length_b   1.000
_cell.length_c   1.000
_cell.angle_alpha   90.00
_cell.angle_beta   90.00
_cell.angle_gamma   90.00
#
_symmetry.space_group_name_H-M   'P 1'
#
loop_
_entity.id
_entity.type
_entity.pdbx_description
1 polymer ?
#
loop_
_entity_poly.entity_id
_entity_poly.type
_entity_poly.pdbx_seq_one_letter_code
_entity_poly.pdbx_strand_id
1 'polypeptide(L)'
;MAVKKIIGLAALVAFAAGLVFICSDTAIAAARDKKTTAKPTVTAPIPAPAVPEGKVVCKFKDKDQMAEFEKLYVAKQATFGRMSVLQAYFSLEQSNLQEIDKQLESKFKLKMDPSKMYDLNRDAMEIREAGDIPKQQPAAQ
;
A
#
# COMPACT_ATOMS: atom_id res chain seq x y z
N MET A 1 -28.98 26.39 -1.56
CA MET A 1 -28.89 25.57 -2.79
C MET A 1 -27.53 25.57 -3.48
N ALA A 2 -26.58 26.47 -3.15
CA ALA A 2 -25.28 26.54 -3.83
C ALA A 2 -24.29 25.43 -3.41
N VAL A 3 -24.27 25.04 -2.13
CA VAL A 3 -23.31 24.05 -1.60
C VAL A 3 -23.51 22.64 -2.18
N LYS A 4 -24.76 22.21 -2.38
CA LYS A 4 -25.10 20.92 -3.02
C LYS A 4 -24.61 20.84 -4.49
N LYS A 5 -24.57 21.97 -5.19
CA LYS A 5 -24.09 22.04 -6.59
C LYS A 5 -22.56 21.93 -6.67
N ILE A 6 -21.84 22.46 -5.67
CA ILE A 6 -20.37 22.43 -5.61
C ILE A 6 -19.86 21.01 -5.29
N ILE A 7 -20.52 20.30 -4.36
CA ILE A 7 -20.17 18.91 -4.03
C ILE A 7 -20.44 17.97 -5.22
N GLY A 8 -21.55 18.17 -5.94
CA GLY A 8 -21.84 17.44 -7.17
C GLY A 8 -20.83 17.69 -8.28
N LEU A 9 -20.34 18.93 -8.41
CA LEU A 9 -19.34 19.30 -9.40
C LEU A 9 -17.96 18.68 -9.08
N ALA A 10 -17.55 18.66 -7.81
CA ALA A 10 -16.30 18.06 -7.37
C ALA A 10 -16.29 16.53 -7.56
N ALA A 11 -17.41 15.85 -7.29
CA ALA A 11 -17.54 14.42 -7.53
C ALA A 11 -17.49 14.07 -9.03
N LEU A 12 -18.06 14.93 -9.88
CA LEU A 12 -18.08 14.73 -11.34
C LEU A 12 -16.70 14.99 -11.97
N VAL A 13 -15.92 15.93 -11.43
CA VAL A 13 -14.52 16.17 -11.86
C VAL A 13 -13.60 15.03 -11.43
N ALA A 14 -13.76 14.49 -10.22
CA ALA A 14 -12.98 13.33 -9.76
C ALA A 14 -13.30 12.05 -10.57
N PHE A 15 -14.56 11.85 -10.95
CA PHE A 15 -14.98 10.74 -11.79
C PHE A 15 -14.50 10.89 -13.25
N ALA A 16 -14.51 12.11 -13.79
CA ALA A 16 -13.97 12.41 -15.12
C ALA A 16 -12.44 12.24 -15.18
N ALA A 17 -11.70 12.68 -14.15
CA ALA A 17 -10.25 12.47 -14.06
C ALA A 17 -9.88 10.99 -13.91
N GLY A 18 -10.65 10.23 -13.12
CA GLY A 18 -10.49 8.77 -13.00
C GLY A 18 -10.78 8.02 -14.31
N LEU A 19 -11.77 8.45 -15.09
CA LEU A 19 -12.04 7.91 -16.42
C LEU A 19 -10.93 8.23 -17.43
N VAL A 20 -10.36 9.44 -17.41
CA VAL A 20 -9.24 9.80 -18.30
C VAL A 20 -7.98 8.96 -17.99
N PHE A 21 -7.74 8.60 -16.73
CA PHE A 21 -6.61 7.72 -16.36
C PHE A 21 -6.82 6.27 -16.86
N ILE A 22 -8.03 5.73 -16.76
CA ILE A 22 -8.36 4.37 -17.24
C ILE A 22 -8.48 4.31 -18.78
N CYS A 23 -8.94 5.38 -19.42
CA CYS A 23 -8.99 5.48 -20.88
C CYS A 23 -7.61 5.63 -21.52
N SER A 24 -6.59 6.12 -20.79
CA SER A 24 -5.23 6.29 -21.35
C SER A 24 -4.57 4.93 -21.62
N ASP A 25 -4.69 3.95 -20.72
CA ASP A 25 -4.16 2.60 -20.93
C ASP A 25 -4.95 1.80 -21.99
N THR A 26 -6.25 2.06 -22.12
CA THR A 26 -7.10 1.35 -23.10
C THR A 26 -7.02 1.98 -24.50
N ALA A 27 -6.80 3.30 -24.60
CA ALA A 27 -6.66 4.00 -25.89
C ALA A 27 -5.30 3.77 -26.55
N ILE A 28 -4.23 3.52 -25.79
CA ILE A 28 -2.92 3.16 -26.38
C ILE A 28 -2.96 1.75 -27.02
N ALA A 29 -3.85 0.86 -26.56
CA ALA A 29 -4.07 -0.45 -27.16
C ALA A 29 -4.98 -0.42 -28.41
N ALA A 30 -5.90 0.55 -28.52
CA ALA A 30 -6.89 0.61 -29.60
C ALA A 30 -6.62 1.65 -30.70
N ALA A 31 -5.66 2.58 -30.53
CA ALA A 31 -5.38 3.65 -31.48
C ALA A 31 -4.34 3.31 -32.57
N ARG A 32 -4.04 2.03 -32.80
CA ARG A 32 -3.18 1.59 -33.94
C ARG A 32 -3.94 0.96 -35.11
N ASP A 33 -5.25 1.18 -35.20
CA ASP A 33 -6.00 0.81 -36.39
C ASP A 33 -6.53 2.04 -37.14
N LYS A 34 -5.96 2.23 -38.34
CA LYS A 34 -6.33 3.14 -39.47
C LYS A 34 -5.93 4.62 -39.31
N LYS A 35 -5.20 5.28 -40.24
CA LYS A 35 -4.82 5.00 -41.63
C LYS A 35 -3.80 6.07 -42.10
N THR A 36 -2.56 5.70 -42.43
CA THR A 36 -1.74 6.43 -43.41
C THR A 36 -1.04 5.43 -44.31
N THR A 37 -1.34 5.54 -45.59
CA THR A 37 -0.90 4.69 -46.69
C THR A 37 0.61 4.80 -46.89
N ALA A 38 1.35 3.75 -46.55
CA ALA A 38 2.71 3.52 -47.04
C ALA A 38 2.98 2.01 -47.15
N LYS A 39 3.70 1.62 -48.22
CA LYS A 39 4.04 0.27 -48.70
C LYS A 39 4.37 -0.77 -47.61
N PRO A 40 4.15 -2.07 -47.90
CA PRO A 40 4.30 -3.15 -46.94
C PRO A 40 5.78 -3.41 -46.67
N THR A 41 6.24 -3.12 -45.46
CA THR A 41 7.42 -3.78 -44.89
C THR A 41 6.87 -4.85 -43.95
N VAL A 42 7.12 -6.10 -44.30
CA VAL A 42 6.83 -7.27 -43.47
C VAL A 42 7.70 -7.15 -42.22
N THR A 43 7.17 -6.55 -41.16
CA THR A 43 7.77 -6.65 -39.84
C THR A 43 7.34 -7.99 -39.28
N ALA A 44 8.28 -8.93 -39.24
CA ALA A 44 8.08 -10.23 -38.60
C ALA A 44 7.52 -10.03 -37.17
N PRO A 45 6.59 -10.88 -36.72
CA PRO A 45 6.10 -10.81 -35.35
C PRO A 45 7.28 -11.02 -34.41
N ILE A 46 7.59 -10.02 -33.59
CA ILE A 46 8.54 -10.16 -32.49
C ILE A 46 7.96 -11.24 -31.58
N PRO A 47 8.67 -12.37 -31.35
CA PRO A 47 8.20 -13.40 -30.45
C PRO A 47 8.00 -12.77 -29.07
N ALA A 48 6.79 -12.84 -28.52
CA ALA A 48 6.60 -12.60 -27.10
C ALA A 48 7.57 -13.54 -26.37
N PRO A 49 8.39 -13.03 -25.42
CA PRO A 49 9.28 -13.90 -24.67
C PRO A 49 8.42 -14.99 -24.01
N ALA A 50 8.72 -16.25 -24.32
CA ALA A 50 8.05 -17.38 -23.74
C ALA A 50 8.19 -17.26 -22.22
N VAL A 51 7.09 -16.98 -21.53
CA VAL A 51 7.04 -17.06 -20.08
C VAL A 51 7.42 -18.49 -19.75
N PRO A 52 8.54 -18.74 -19.04
CA PRO A 52 8.99 -20.08 -18.78
C PRO A 52 7.84 -20.84 -18.11
N GLU A 53 7.41 -21.93 -18.73
CA GLU A 53 6.37 -22.77 -18.15
C GLU A 53 6.87 -23.21 -16.78
N GLY A 54 6.18 -22.73 -15.73
CA GLY A 54 6.58 -22.98 -14.36
C GLY A 54 6.59 -24.48 -14.07
N LYS A 55 7.53 -24.91 -13.23
CA LYS A 55 7.60 -26.30 -12.74
C LYS A 55 6.27 -26.69 -12.08
N VAL A 56 5.67 -27.80 -12.51
CA VAL A 56 4.51 -28.38 -11.82
C VAL A 56 4.94 -28.87 -10.43
N VAL A 57 4.46 -28.21 -9.38
CA VAL A 57 4.78 -28.55 -7.97
C VAL A 57 3.70 -29.38 -7.28
N CYS A 58 2.46 -29.36 -7.78
CA CYS A 58 1.33 -30.10 -7.23
C CYS A 58 0.33 -30.44 -8.33
N LYS A 59 -0.31 -31.60 -8.22
CA LYS A 59 -1.47 -31.99 -9.04
C LYS A 59 -2.64 -32.29 -8.11
N PHE A 60 -3.81 -31.74 -8.42
CA PHE A 60 -5.04 -32.02 -7.68
C PHE A 60 -5.70 -33.31 -8.19
N LYS A 61 -6.40 -34.01 -7.30
CA LYS A 61 -7.11 -35.25 -7.61
C LYS A 61 -8.39 -35.00 -8.40
N ASP A 62 -9.11 -33.94 -8.03
CA ASP A 62 -10.39 -33.55 -8.60
C ASP A 62 -10.60 -32.02 -8.52
N LYS A 63 -11.73 -31.55 -9.06
CA LYS A 63 -12.08 -30.13 -9.10
C LYS A 63 -12.41 -29.56 -7.72
N ASP A 64 -12.93 -30.38 -6.81
CA ASP A 64 -13.34 -29.92 -5.48
C ASP A 64 -12.09 -29.61 -4.64
N GLN A 65 -11.08 -30.49 -4.70
CA GLN A 65 -9.78 -30.26 -4.06
C GLN A 65 -9.08 -29.01 -4.63
N MET A 66 -9.17 -28.79 -5.95
CA MET A 66 -8.60 -27.61 -6.59
C MET A 66 -9.30 -26.32 -6.11
N ALA A 67 -10.63 -26.32 -6.01
CA ALA A 67 -11.40 -25.15 -5.57
C ALA A 67 -11.12 -24.81 -4.10
N GLU A 68 -10.99 -25.82 -3.23
CA GLU A 68 -10.61 -25.61 -1.84
C GLU A 68 -9.20 -25.00 -1.72
N PHE A 69 -8.25 -25.52 -2.50
CA PHE A 69 -6.91 -24.95 -2.57
C PHE A 69 -6.93 -23.49 -3.03
N GLU A 70 -7.68 -23.18 -4.10
CA GLU A 70 -7.78 -21.83 -4.65
C GLU A 70 -8.28 -20.84 -3.60
N LYS A 71 -9.34 -21.20 -2.87
CA LYS A 71 -9.89 -20.37 -1.78
C LYS A 71 -8.82 -20.07 -0.72
N LEU A 72 -8.10 -21.09 -0.26
CA LEU A 72 -7.04 -20.94 0.75
C LEU A 72 -5.86 -20.13 0.22
N TYR A 73 -5.48 -20.36 -1.03
CA TYR A 73 -4.35 -19.68 -1.66
C TYR A 73 -4.63 -18.19 -1.85
N VAL A 74 -5.81 -17.83 -2.35
CA VAL A 74 -6.25 -16.43 -2.47
C VAL A 74 -6.29 -15.77 -1.09
N ALA A 75 -6.84 -16.44 -0.07
CA ALA A 75 -6.87 -15.91 1.29
C ALA A 75 -5.45 -15.71 1.87
N LYS A 76 -4.53 -16.63 1.59
CA LYS A 76 -3.11 -16.52 1.98
C LYS A 76 -2.45 -15.32 1.30
N GLN A 77 -2.63 -15.15 0.00
CA GLN A 77 -2.05 -14.02 -0.73
C GLN A 77 -2.61 -12.67 -0.27
N ALA A 78 -3.92 -12.59 -0.05
CA ALA A 78 -4.53 -11.40 0.53
C ALA A 78 -3.96 -11.08 1.93
N THR A 79 -3.69 -12.11 2.73
CA THR A 79 -3.10 -11.95 4.06
C THR A 79 -1.65 -11.48 3.98
N PHE A 80 -0.84 -12.03 3.08
CA PHE A 80 0.51 -11.52 2.83
C PHE A 80 0.49 -10.06 2.40
N GLY A 81 -0.38 -9.68 1.46
CA GLY A 81 -0.53 -8.29 1.04
C GLY A 81 -0.83 -7.35 2.21
N ARG A 82 -1.79 -7.71 3.07
CA ARG A 82 -2.11 -6.92 4.28
C ARG A 82 -0.92 -6.81 5.24
N MET A 83 -0.21 -7.90 5.49
CA MET A 83 0.97 -7.87 6.38
C MET A 83 2.09 -7.00 5.82
N SER A 84 2.36 -7.05 4.51
CA SER A 84 3.36 -6.19 3.89
C SER A 84 3.03 -4.69 4.03
N VAL A 85 1.74 -4.33 3.88
CA VAL A 85 1.28 -2.96 4.09
C VAL A 85 1.45 -2.55 5.56
N LEU A 86 1.01 -3.37 6.51
CA LEU A 86 1.17 -3.10 7.94
C LEU A 86 2.64 -2.97 8.34
N GLN A 87 3.52 -3.80 7.79
CA GLN A 87 4.96 -3.71 8.02
C GLN A 87 5.53 -2.39 7.51
N ALA A 88 5.11 -1.94 6.32
CA ALA A 88 5.53 -0.65 5.78
C ALA A 88 5.06 0.52 6.67
N TYR A 89 3.80 0.49 7.14
CA TYR A 89 3.29 1.48 8.09
C TYR A 89 4.07 1.46 9.41
N PHE A 90 4.34 0.28 9.96
CA PHE A 90 5.13 0.14 11.18
C PHE A 90 6.53 0.74 11.04
N SER A 91 7.22 0.45 9.93
CA SER A 91 8.55 1.02 9.66
C SER A 91 8.51 2.54 9.49
N LEU A 92 7.46 3.08 8.87
CA LEU A 92 7.27 4.52 8.74
C LEU A 92 7.11 5.19 10.11
N GLU A 93 6.22 4.66 10.96
CA GLU A 93 6.02 5.20 12.31
C GLU A 93 7.27 5.09 13.18
N GLN A 94 8.03 4.00 13.05
CA GLN A 94 9.29 3.84 13.76
C GLN A 94 10.32 4.91 13.32
N SER A 95 10.39 5.22 12.02
CA SER A 95 11.25 6.29 11.51
C SER A 95 10.79 7.66 12.02
N ASN A 96 9.47 7.91 12.09
CA ASN A 96 8.93 9.16 12.61
C ASN A 96 9.27 9.35 14.10
N LEU A 97 9.13 8.30 14.91
CA LEU A 97 9.49 8.33 16.33
C LEU A 97 10.97 8.65 16.53
N GLN A 98 11.87 8.02 15.76
CA GLN A 98 13.30 8.33 15.83
C GLN A 98 13.61 9.79 15.48
N GLU A 99 12.89 10.37 14.52
CA GLU A 99 13.05 11.78 14.16
C GLU A 99 12.52 12.71 15.26
N ILE A 100 11.38 12.38 15.88
CA ILE A 100 10.85 13.11 17.02
C ILE A 100 11.85 13.10 18.18
N ASP A 101 12.40 11.94 18.53
CA ASP A 101 13.39 11.81 19.60
C ASP A 101 14.65 12.65 19.32
N LYS A 102 15.15 12.65 18.08
CA LYS A 102 16.26 13.53 17.68
C LYS A 102 15.90 15.00 17.85
N GLN A 103 14.68 15.41 17.52
CA GLN A 103 14.24 16.79 17.70
C GLN A 103 14.12 17.17 19.18
N LEU A 104 13.64 16.26 20.02
CA LEU A 104 13.57 16.46 21.47
C LEU A 104 14.97 16.63 22.07
N GLU A 105 15.90 15.75 21.73
CA GLU A 105 17.29 15.81 22.19
C GLU A 105 18.00 17.06 21.64
N SER A 106 17.82 17.38 20.37
CA SER A 106 18.43 18.55 19.72
C SER A 106 17.98 19.87 20.34
N LYS A 107 16.67 20.09 20.44
CA LYS A 107 16.07 21.38 20.83
C LYS A 107 16.02 21.58 22.34
N PHE A 108 15.80 20.51 23.10
CA PHE A 108 15.58 20.60 24.55
C PHE A 108 16.66 19.89 25.37
N LYS A 109 17.65 19.26 24.73
CA LYS A 109 18.68 18.43 25.41
C LYS A 109 18.07 17.33 26.28
N LEU A 110 16.86 16.90 25.92
CA LEU A 110 16.09 15.90 26.63
C LEU A 110 16.10 14.60 25.83
N LYS A 111 16.76 13.58 26.37
CA LYS A 111 16.73 12.22 25.84
C LYS A 111 15.66 11.42 26.58
N MET A 112 14.59 11.04 25.89
CA MET A 112 13.51 10.24 26.46
C MET A 112 13.96 8.77 26.58
N ASP A 113 13.62 8.13 27.70
CA ASP A 113 13.80 6.69 27.89
C ASP A 113 12.58 5.96 27.29
N PRO A 114 12.77 5.06 26.31
CA PRO A 114 11.68 4.35 25.66
C PRO A 114 10.96 3.35 26.57
N SER A 115 11.45 3.12 27.80
CA SER A 115 10.80 2.30 28.82
C SER A 115 9.95 3.11 29.80
N LYS A 116 10.00 4.45 29.74
CA LYS A 116 9.31 5.35 30.67
C LYS A 116 8.16 6.08 29.99
N MET A 117 7.13 6.36 30.78
CA MET A 117 6.11 7.36 30.45
C MET A 117 6.52 8.72 31.03
N TYR A 118 6.05 9.79 30.42
CA TYR A 118 6.34 11.15 30.84
C TYR A 118 5.06 11.96 30.98
N ASP A 119 4.98 12.79 32.03
CA ASP A 119 3.90 13.74 32.27
C ASP A 119 4.41 15.17 32.17
N LEU A 120 3.64 16.03 31.48
CA LEU A 120 3.95 17.44 31.30
C LEU A 120 3.16 18.27 32.31
N ASN A 121 3.84 18.78 33.33
CA ASN A 121 3.29 19.73 34.27
C ASN A 121 3.40 21.16 33.72
N ARG A 122 2.27 21.73 33.27
CA ARG A 122 2.24 23.06 32.66
C ARG A 122 2.39 24.20 33.67
N ASP A 123 1.94 24.01 34.91
CA ASP A 123 1.98 25.04 35.94
C ASP A 123 3.42 25.24 36.46
N ALA A 124 4.14 24.14 36.65
CA ALA A 124 5.55 24.15 37.04
C ALA A 124 6.52 24.20 35.84
N MET A 125 6.01 24.16 34.60
CA MET A 125 6.79 24.18 33.35
C MET A 125 7.88 23.11 33.28
N GLU A 126 7.52 21.87 33.63
CA GLU A 126 8.46 20.76 33.72
C GLU A 126 7.85 19.46 33.17
N ILE A 127 8.71 18.50 32.84
CA ILE A 127 8.33 17.15 32.45
C ILE A 127 8.93 16.16 33.47
N ARG A 128 8.14 15.17 33.90
CA ARG A 128 8.53 14.19 34.91
C ARG A 128 8.26 12.78 34.42
N GLU A 129 9.05 11.81 34.88
CA GLU A 129 8.74 10.39 34.66
C GLU A 129 7.48 9.99 35.43
N ALA A 130 6.54 9.37 34.74
CA ALA A 130 5.22 8.97 35.25
C ALA A 130 5.10 7.44 35.44
N GLY A 131 6.22 6.71 35.42
CA GLY A 131 6.29 5.26 35.57
C GLY A 131 6.80 4.55 34.32
N ASP A 132 6.67 3.22 34.30
CA ASP A 132 7.13 2.38 33.20
C ASP A 132 6.02 2.21 32.14
N ILE A 133 6.40 2.10 30.86
CA ILE A 133 5.46 1.72 29.81
C ILE A 133 4.94 0.29 30.08
N PRO A 134 3.61 0.06 30.07
CA PRO A 134 3.06 -1.28 30.23
C PRO A 134 3.63 -2.23 29.17
N LYS A 135 4.29 -3.30 29.61
CA LYS A 135 4.75 -4.34 28.70
C LYS A 135 3.52 -5.05 28.13
N GLN A 136 3.29 -4.93 26.83
CA GLN A 136 2.30 -5.78 26.16
C GLN A 136 2.78 -7.22 26.26
N GLN A 137 2.11 -8.00 27.10
CA GLN A 137 2.23 -9.45 27.10
C GLN A 137 1.66 -9.93 25.77
N PRO A 138 2.39 -10.74 24.98
CA PRO A 138 1.86 -11.25 23.73
C PRO A 138 0.51 -11.90 23.99
N ALA A 139 -0.51 -11.55 23.19
CA ALA A 139 -1.76 -12.28 23.20
C ALA A 139 -1.41 -13.76 23.00
N ALA A 140 -1.81 -14.62 23.94
CA ALA A 140 -1.55 -16.05 23.85
C ALA A 140 -2.03 -16.55 22.48
N GLN A 141 -1.12 -17.20 21.75
CA GLN A 141 -1.40 -17.85 20.47
C GLN A 141 -2.28 -19.07 20.67
#